data_AF-A0A2V8IM66-F1
#
_entry.id   AF-A0A2V8IM66-F1
#
_cell.length_a   1.000
_cell.length_b   1.000
_cell.length_c   1.000
_cell.angle_alpha   90.00
_cell.angle_beta   90.00
_cell.angle_gamma   90.00
#
_symmetry.space_group_name_H-M   'P 1'
#
loop_
_entity.id
_entity.type
_entity.pdbx_description
1 polymer ?
#
loop_
_entity_poly.entity_id
_entity_poly.type
_entity_poly.pdbx_seq_one_letter_code
_entity_poly.pdbx_strand_id
1 'polypeptide(L)'
;MMSEGVVRAKVVSGKETEKTKYEMYYDFQETVAKIPSHRMLAIRRGTREGILNFSIDVDNTKCIVTLLSRIIRDPQSRFAPFLDTAVRDAYDRLLLPSIQNEVRSILKENAESEAIKVFEDNLRTLLLAPPAGHLPVTGIDPGQRTGCKVAVVDETGKFLENQTIYPTEPKQDLEGSEKALLD
;
A
#
# COMPACT_ATOMS: atom_id res chain seq x y z
N MET A 1 -21.32 -6.71 -2.41
CA MET A 1 -19.83 -6.76 -2.42
C MET A 1 -19.20 -5.82 -1.40
N MET A 2 -19.70 -4.59 -1.18
CA MET A 2 -19.14 -3.72 -0.13
C MET A 2 -19.24 -4.30 1.30
N SER A 3 -20.38 -4.91 1.66
CA SER A 3 -20.62 -5.48 2.99
C SER A 3 -20.11 -6.92 3.13
N GLU A 4 -20.44 -7.78 2.15
CA GLU A 4 -20.20 -9.23 2.21
C GLU A 4 -19.01 -9.68 1.33
N GLY A 5 -18.37 -8.77 0.61
CA GLY A 5 -17.26 -9.10 -0.28
C GLY A 5 -15.98 -9.37 0.48
N VAL A 6 -15.09 -10.11 -0.16
CA VAL A 6 -13.82 -10.56 0.39
C VAL A 6 -12.70 -10.21 -0.57
N VAL A 7 -11.73 -9.43 -0.12
CA VAL A 7 -10.46 -9.23 -0.83
C VAL A 7 -9.61 -10.47 -0.62
N ARG A 8 -9.16 -11.08 -1.72
CA ARG A 8 -8.18 -12.17 -1.68
C ARG A 8 -6.92 -11.74 -2.41
N ALA A 9 -5.76 -11.98 -1.82
CA ALA A 9 -4.48 -11.82 -2.48
C ALA A 9 -3.73 -13.14 -2.45
N LYS A 10 -3.08 -13.47 -3.57
CA LYS A 10 -2.26 -14.66 -3.73
C LYS A 10 -0.97 -14.31 -4.45
N VAL A 11 0.11 -15.02 -4.14
CA VAL A 11 1.35 -14.92 -4.92
C VAL A 11 1.14 -15.40 -6.36
N VAL A 12 1.82 -14.75 -7.31
CA VAL A 12 1.85 -15.17 -8.71
C VAL A 12 2.60 -16.49 -8.83
N SER A 13 2.08 -17.41 -9.65
CA SER A 13 2.71 -18.72 -9.87
C SER A 13 4.16 -18.59 -10.35
N GLY A 14 5.07 -19.32 -9.70
CA GLY A 14 6.51 -19.30 -9.98
C GLY A 14 7.30 -18.32 -9.10
N LYS A 15 6.65 -17.58 -8.20
CA LYS A 15 7.29 -16.64 -7.26
C LYS A 15 7.10 -17.02 -5.79
N GLU A 16 6.61 -18.23 -5.51
CA GLU A 16 6.29 -18.70 -4.16
C GLU A 16 7.53 -18.79 -3.25
N THR A 17 8.70 -19.07 -3.83
CA THR A 17 9.98 -19.20 -3.10
C THR A 17 10.76 -17.90 -3.01
N GLU A 18 10.33 -16.87 -3.74
CA GLU A 18 10.95 -15.54 -3.69
C GLU A 18 10.57 -14.87 -2.37
N LYS A 19 11.58 -14.58 -1.53
CA LYS A 19 11.35 -13.80 -0.32
C LYS A 19 11.18 -12.34 -0.69
N THR A 20 9.95 -11.86 -0.57
CA THR A 20 9.60 -10.46 -0.88
C THR A 20 8.99 -9.78 0.33
N LYS A 21 8.93 -8.45 0.29
CA LYS A 21 8.20 -7.64 1.28
C LYS A 21 6.68 -7.92 1.33
N TYR A 22 6.17 -8.81 0.48
CA TYR A 22 4.74 -9.16 0.38
C TYR A 22 4.40 -10.56 0.89
N GLU A 23 5.32 -11.28 1.52
CA GLU A 23 5.11 -12.65 2.03
C GLU A 23 3.81 -12.81 2.83
N MET A 24 3.49 -11.84 3.69
CA MET A 24 2.25 -11.84 4.49
C MET A 24 0.95 -11.80 3.66
N TYR A 25 1.05 -11.52 2.36
CA TYR A 25 -0.06 -11.43 1.42
C TYR A 25 -0.11 -12.59 0.41
N TYR A 26 0.76 -13.60 0.54
CA TYR A 26 0.83 -14.73 -0.41
C TYR A 26 -0.39 -15.64 -0.37
N ASP A 27 -1.09 -15.70 0.77
CA ASP A 27 -2.42 -16.30 0.91
C ASP A 27 -3.24 -15.49 1.90
N PHE A 28 -3.72 -14.33 1.44
CA PHE A 28 -4.40 -13.36 2.28
C PHE A 28 -5.89 -13.27 1.93
N GLN A 29 -6.71 -13.14 2.97
CA GLN A 29 -8.14 -12.96 2.87
C GLN A 29 -8.62 -11.98 3.94
N GLU A 30 -9.36 -10.95 3.53
CA GLU A 30 -10.01 -10.03 4.46
C GLU A 30 -11.32 -9.49 3.86
N THR A 31 -12.30 -9.20 4.71
CA THR A 31 -13.57 -8.62 4.24
C THR A 31 -13.37 -7.21 3.71
N VAL A 32 -14.04 -6.86 2.61
CA VAL A 32 -13.99 -5.52 1.98
C VAL A 32 -14.30 -4.41 2.99
N ALA A 33 -15.25 -4.63 3.90
CA ALA A 33 -15.64 -3.65 4.90
C ALA A 33 -14.60 -3.39 6.00
N LYS A 34 -13.60 -4.27 6.18
CA LYS A 34 -12.64 -4.19 7.29
C LYS A 34 -11.19 -4.03 6.86
N ILE A 35 -10.88 -4.19 5.57
CA ILE A 35 -9.50 -4.14 5.10
C ILE A 35 -8.88 -2.76 5.40
N PRO A 36 -7.78 -2.69 6.17
CA PRO A 36 -7.09 -1.43 6.43
C PRO A 36 -6.43 -0.86 5.18
N SER A 37 -6.36 0.48 5.11
CA SER A 37 -5.80 1.20 3.96
C SER A 37 -4.37 0.80 3.60
N HIS A 38 -3.49 0.67 4.60
CA HIS A 38 -2.10 0.25 4.36
C HIS A 38 -1.98 -1.16 3.75
N ARG A 39 -2.87 -2.10 4.12
CA ARG A 39 -2.89 -3.45 3.54
C ARG A 39 -3.39 -3.44 2.10
N MET A 40 -4.47 -2.71 1.85
CA MET A 40 -4.98 -2.54 0.48
C MET A 40 -3.91 -1.92 -0.44
N LEU A 41 -3.19 -0.90 0.03
CA LEU A 41 -2.09 -0.30 -0.72
C LEU A 41 -0.92 -1.27 -0.94
N ALA A 42 -0.55 -2.07 0.07
CA ALA A 42 0.49 -3.08 -0.06
C ALA A 42 0.14 -4.16 -1.09
N ILE A 43 -1.09 -4.69 -1.04
CA ILE A 43 -1.59 -5.68 -2.02
C ILE A 43 -1.54 -5.10 -3.43
N ARG A 44 -2.06 -3.87 -3.64
CA ARG A 44 -2.05 -3.23 -4.97
C ARG A 44 -0.63 -2.99 -5.48
N ARG A 45 0.29 -2.60 -4.58
CA ARG A 45 1.69 -2.41 -4.94
C ARG A 45 2.34 -3.74 -5.36
N GLY A 46 2.11 -4.80 -4.60
CA GLY A 46 2.58 -6.15 -4.93
C GLY A 46 2.01 -6.65 -6.25
N THR A 47 0.77 -6.32 -6.58
CA THR A 47 0.17 -6.63 -7.89
C THR A 47 0.79 -5.83 -9.02
N ARG A 48 1.05 -4.53 -8.84
CA ARG A 48 1.73 -3.71 -9.85
C ARG A 48 3.19 -4.16 -10.08
N GLU A 49 3.86 -4.64 -9.05
CA GLU A 49 5.21 -5.22 -9.12
C GLU A 49 5.19 -6.68 -9.65
N GLY A 50 4.02 -7.24 -9.97
CA GLY A 50 3.88 -8.58 -10.54
C GLY A 50 4.24 -9.71 -9.57
N ILE A 51 4.14 -9.47 -8.26
CA ILE A 51 4.39 -10.48 -7.21
C ILE A 51 3.07 -11.11 -6.74
N LEU A 52 1.98 -10.31 -6.69
CA LEU A 52 0.67 -10.75 -6.21
C LEU A 52 -0.40 -10.65 -7.30
N ASN A 53 -1.38 -11.52 -7.26
CA ASN A 53 -2.69 -11.33 -7.88
C ASN A 53 -3.72 -11.07 -6.79
N PHE A 54 -4.71 -10.22 -7.05
CA PHE A 54 -5.82 -10.02 -6.11
C PHE A 54 -7.19 -10.00 -6.79
N SER A 55 -8.18 -10.56 -6.09
CA SER A 55 -9.60 -10.56 -6.48
C SER A 55 -10.46 -9.99 -5.37
N ILE A 56 -11.69 -9.62 -5.72
CA ILE A 56 -12.74 -9.28 -4.76
C ILE A 56 -13.90 -10.23 -5.04
N ASP A 57 -14.09 -11.19 -4.14
CA ASP A 57 -15.05 -12.26 -4.32
C ASP A 57 -16.28 -12.03 -3.45
N VAL A 58 -17.40 -12.61 -3.87
CA VAL A 58 -18.66 -12.66 -3.13
C VAL A 58 -19.31 -14.02 -3.38
N ASP A 59 -20.29 -14.40 -2.58
CA ASP A 59 -21.10 -15.59 -2.84
C ASP A 59 -21.96 -15.40 -4.10
N ASN A 60 -21.39 -15.80 -5.24
CA ASN A 60 -22.04 -15.72 -6.55
C ASN A 60 -23.34 -16.53 -6.58
N THR A 61 -23.40 -17.67 -5.90
CA THR A 61 -24.60 -18.52 -5.86
C THR A 61 -25.75 -17.75 -5.21
N LYS A 62 -25.51 -17.13 -4.04
CA LYS A 62 -26.50 -16.30 -3.35
C LYS A 62 -26.95 -15.12 -4.22
N CYS A 63 -26.01 -14.46 -4.91
CA CYS A 63 -26.33 -13.34 -5.81
C CYS A 63 -27.22 -13.79 -6.98
N ILE A 64 -26.85 -14.88 -7.66
CA ILE A 64 -27.60 -15.42 -8.80
C ILE A 64 -28.99 -15.90 -8.37
N VAL A 65 -29.12 -16.63 -7.26
CA VAL A 65 -30.43 -17.06 -6.73
C VAL A 65 -31.33 -15.86 -6.42
N THR A 66 -30.75 -14.80 -5.86
CA THR A 66 -31.48 -13.55 -5.58
C THR A 66 -31.95 -12.86 -6.87
N LEU A 67 -31.12 -12.85 -7.93
CA LEU A 67 -31.50 -12.28 -9.22
C LEU A 67 -32.58 -13.13 -9.90
N LEU A 68 -32.42 -14.44 -9.94
CA LEU A 68 -33.38 -15.37 -10.55
C LEU A 68 -34.76 -15.26 -9.91
N SER A 69 -34.84 -15.23 -8.57
CA SER A 69 -36.11 -15.07 -7.85
C SER A 69 -36.81 -13.73 -8.10
N ARG A 70 -36.08 -12.69 -8.51
CA ARG A 70 -36.66 -11.37 -8.87
C ARG A 70 -37.12 -11.31 -10.33
N ILE A 71 -36.41 -11.98 -11.23
CA ILE A 71 -36.65 -11.94 -12.68
C ILE A 71 -37.67 -13.00 -13.10
N ILE A 72 -37.53 -14.24 -12.64
CA ILE A 72 -38.41 -15.35 -12.97
C ILE A 72 -39.53 -15.42 -11.93
N ARG A 73 -40.63 -14.71 -12.20
CA ARG A 73 -41.80 -14.69 -11.31
C ARG A 73 -42.72 -15.90 -11.46
N ASP A 74 -42.70 -16.53 -12.62
CA ASP A 74 -43.43 -17.77 -12.91
C ASP A 74 -42.45 -18.85 -13.40
N PRO A 75 -42.05 -19.80 -12.53
CA PRO A 75 -41.16 -20.90 -12.88
C PRO A 75 -41.75 -21.88 -13.92
N GLN A 76 -43.07 -21.91 -14.10
CA GLN A 76 -43.73 -22.81 -15.07
C GLN A 76 -43.81 -22.21 -16.47
N SER A 77 -43.41 -20.94 -16.63
CA SER A 77 -43.36 -20.28 -17.93
C SER A 77 -42.40 -21.01 -18.88
N ARG A 78 -42.82 -21.19 -20.14
CA ARG A 78 -41.96 -21.71 -21.23
C ARG A 78 -40.68 -20.89 -21.44
N PHE A 79 -40.65 -19.65 -20.95
CA PHE A 79 -39.50 -18.75 -21.06
C PHE A 79 -38.55 -18.82 -19.86
N ALA A 80 -38.93 -19.49 -18.76
CA ALA A 80 -38.10 -19.56 -17.55
C ALA A 80 -36.67 -20.09 -17.80
N PRO A 81 -36.44 -21.14 -18.61
CA PRO A 81 -35.07 -21.61 -18.91
C PRO A 81 -34.22 -20.58 -19.68
N PHE A 82 -34.85 -19.83 -20.60
CA PHE A 82 -34.18 -18.77 -21.35
C PHE A 82 -33.81 -17.60 -20.46
N LEU A 83 -34.71 -17.21 -19.55
CA LEU A 83 -34.46 -16.17 -18.57
C LEU A 83 -33.37 -16.57 -17.57
N ASP A 84 -33.34 -17.83 -17.10
CA ASP A 84 -32.28 -18.31 -16.21
C ASP A 84 -30.90 -18.20 -16.89
N THR A 85 -30.81 -18.71 -18.12
CA THR A 85 -29.59 -18.62 -18.94
C THR A 85 -29.15 -17.17 -19.14
N ALA A 86 -30.09 -16.28 -19.48
CA ALA A 86 -29.81 -14.86 -19.69
C ALA A 86 -29.34 -14.16 -18.40
N VAL A 87 -29.94 -14.47 -17.25
CA VAL A 87 -29.55 -13.91 -15.95
C VAL A 87 -28.13 -14.34 -15.58
N ARG A 88 -27.78 -15.61 -15.78
CA ARG A 88 -26.44 -16.13 -15.51
C ARG A 88 -25.38 -15.50 -16.41
N ASP A 89 -25.62 -15.44 -17.73
CA ASP A 89 -24.71 -14.75 -18.67
C ASP A 89 -24.54 -13.28 -18.31
N ALA A 90 -25.64 -12.56 -18.06
CA ALA A 90 -25.58 -11.16 -17.68
C ALA A 90 -24.84 -10.95 -16.35
N TYR A 91 -25.03 -11.85 -15.37
CA TYR A 91 -24.33 -11.78 -14.10
C TYR A 91 -22.82 -11.96 -14.29
N ASP A 92 -22.40 -13.05 -14.91
CA ASP A 92 -20.98 -13.43 -15.02
C ASP A 92 -20.21 -12.48 -15.96
N ARG A 93 -20.80 -12.12 -17.10
CA ARG A 93 -20.12 -11.35 -18.14
C ARG A 93 -20.17 -9.85 -17.92
N LEU A 94 -21.20 -9.32 -17.26
CA LEU A 94 -21.46 -7.88 -17.18
C LEU A 94 -21.51 -7.37 -15.74
N LEU A 95 -22.42 -7.89 -14.92
CA LEU A 95 -22.67 -7.34 -13.58
C LEU A 95 -21.49 -7.56 -12.63
N LEU A 96 -20.99 -8.79 -12.54
CA LEU A 96 -19.90 -9.13 -11.63
C LEU A 96 -18.62 -8.35 -11.96
N PRO A 97 -18.12 -8.31 -13.21
CA PRO A 97 -16.94 -7.52 -13.56
C PRO A 97 -17.12 -6.03 -13.31
N SER A 98 -18.30 -5.47 -13.61
CA SER A 98 -18.60 -4.05 -13.39
C SER A 98 -18.55 -3.70 -11.91
N ILE A 99 -19.24 -4.47 -11.06
CA ILE A 99 -19.29 -4.24 -9.61
C ILE A 99 -17.90 -4.46 -8.99
N GLN A 100 -17.15 -5.48 -9.42
CA GLN A 100 -15.79 -5.69 -8.94
C GLN A 100 -14.88 -4.51 -9.25
N ASN A 101 -14.97 -3.95 -10.46
CA ASN A 101 -14.17 -2.78 -10.84
C ASN A 101 -14.55 -1.53 -10.05
N GLU A 102 -15.85 -1.31 -9.83
CA GLU A 102 -16.34 -0.21 -8.99
C GLU A 102 -15.81 -0.32 -7.55
N VAL A 103 -15.96 -1.50 -6.92
CA VAL A 103 -15.45 -1.73 -5.55
C VAL A 103 -13.93 -1.60 -5.49
N ARG A 104 -13.20 -2.05 -6.52
CA ARG A 104 -11.75 -1.85 -6.63
C ARG A 104 -11.36 -0.37 -6.70
N SER A 105 -12.17 0.49 -7.32
CA SER A 105 -11.93 1.94 -7.35
C SER A 105 -12.18 2.56 -5.99
N ILE A 106 -13.33 2.24 -5.37
CA ILE A 106 -13.69 2.74 -4.04
C ILE A 106 -12.62 2.37 -3.00
N LEU A 107 -12.18 1.11 -2.96
CA LEU A 107 -11.13 0.68 -2.04
C LEU A 107 -9.79 1.38 -2.30
N LYS A 108 -9.47 1.69 -3.56
CA LYS A 108 -8.27 2.44 -3.92
C LYS A 108 -8.37 3.87 -3.38
N GLU A 109 -9.43 4.58 -3.73
CA GLU A 109 -9.65 5.98 -3.39
C GLU A 109 -9.67 6.18 -1.87
N ASN A 110 -10.36 5.31 -1.14
CA ASN A 110 -10.38 5.34 0.32
C ASN A 110 -8.98 5.13 0.90
N ALA A 111 -8.25 4.14 0.40
CA ALA A 111 -6.92 3.82 0.92
C ALA A 111 -5.88 4.90 0.63
N GLU A 112 -5.92 5.49 -0.57
CA GLU A 112 -5.07 6.62 -0.94
C GLU A 112 -5.40 7.86 -0.11
N SER A 113 -6.69 8.16 0.09
CA SER A 113 -7.13 9.31 0.90
C SER A 113 -6.68 9.21 2.35
N GLU A 114 -6.79 8.04 2.97
CA GLU A 114 -6.32 7.82 4.34
C GLU A 114 -4.79 7.94 4.43
N ALA A 115 -4.05 7.36 3.48
CA ALA A 115 -2.60 7.47 3.45
C ALA A 115 -2.14 8.94 3.30
N ILE A 116 -2.80 9.72 2.44
CA ILE A 116 -2.51 11.14 2.27
C ILE A 116 -2.70 11.90 3.57
N LYS A 117 -3.79 11.65 4.32
CA LYS A 117 -4.02 12.29 5.62
C LYS A 117 -2.91 11.99 6.62
N VAL A 118 -2.46 10.72 6.69
CA VAL A 118 -1.34 10.35 7.57
C VAL A 118 -0.05 11.07 7.16
N PHE A 119 0.22 11.21 5.86
CA PHE A 119 1.38 11.97 5.39
C PHE A 119 1.26 13.47 5.69
N GLU A 120 0.07 14.04 5.54
CA GLU A 120 -0.23 15.43 5.88
C GLU A 120 0.04 15.70 7.37
N ASP A 121 -0.50 14.88 8.26
CA ASP A 121 -0.33 15.03 9.72
C ASP A 121 1.15 14.92 10.12
N ASN A 122 1.87 13.96 9.54
CA ASN A 122 3.31 13.79 9.79
C ASN A 122 4.10 15.00 9.29
N LEU A 123 3.83 15.48 8.07
CA LEU A 123 4.50 16.64 7.50
C LEU A 123 4.21 17.90 8.33
N ARG A 124 2.96 18.10 8.74
CA ARG A 124 2.55 19.23 9.58
C ARG A 124 3.29 19.21 10.92
N THR A 125 3.42 18.04 11.54
CA THR A 125 4.16 17.88 12.80
C THR A 125 5.63 18.25 12.64
N LEU A 126 6.27 17.82 11.54
CA LEU A 126 7.66 18.17 11.25
C LEU A 126 7.85 19.67 10.99
N LEU A 127 6.95 20.28 10.23
CA LEU A 127 7.03 21.72 9.88
C LEU A 127 6.74 22.64 11.06
N LEU A 128 5.91 22.20 12.01
CA LEU A 128 5.55 22.96 13.22
C LEU A 128 6.39 22.56 14.43
N ALA A 129 7.42 21.73 14.24
CA ALA A 129 8.35 21.40 15.32
C ALA A 129 9.01 22.69 15.84
N PRO A 130 9.12 22.85 17.18
CA PRO A 130 9.71 24.06 17.75
C PRO A 130 11.16 24.20 17.24
N PRO A 131 11.56 25.38 16.76
CA PRO A 131 12.92 25.60 16.32
C PRO A 131 13.87 25.53 17.51
N ALA A 132 15.08 24.98 17.30
CA ALA A 132 16.13 24.96 18.32
C ALA A 132 16.64 26.38 18.67
N GLY A 133 16.43 27.36 17.79
CA GLY A 133 16.86 28.75 17.96
C GLY A 133 18.19 29.06 17.27
N HIS A 134 18.79 30.19 17.65
CA HIS A 134 20.06 30.68 17.11
C HIS A 134 21.24 30.01 17.81
N LEU A 135 21.63 28.83 17.33
CA LEU A 135 22.77 28.07 17.84
C LEU A 135 23.66 27.68 16.67
N PRO A 136 24.99 27.63 16.86
CA PRO A 136 25.85 26.92 15.91
C PRO A 136 25.47 25.43 15.90
N VAL A 137 25.38 24.84 14.71
CA VAL A 137 24.91 23.45 14.52
C VAL A 137 25.86 22.67 13.62
N THR A 138 26.22 21.48 14.08
CA THR A 138 26.87 20.45 13.26
C THR A 138 25.81 19.45 12.78
N GLY A 139 25.46 19.52 11.50
CA GLY A 139 24.56 18.58 10.85
C GLY A 139 25.31 17.34 10.37
N ILE A 140 24.80 16.15 10.68
CA ILE A 140 25.35 14.87 10.24
C ILE A 140 24.31 14.13 9.40
N ASP A 141 24.62 13.91 8.12
CA ASP A 141 23.86 13.03 7.23
C ASP A 141 24.50 11.63 7.21
N PRO A 142 23.89 10.62 7.87
CA PRO A 142 24.50 9.31 8.04
C PRO A 142 24.60 8.54 6.72
N GLY A 143 25.77 7.97 6.45
CA GLY A 143 25.97 7.09 5.31
C GLY A 143 27.02 6.02 5.60
N GLN A 144 26.77 4.79 5.14
CA GLN A 144 27.70 3.67 5.34
C GLN A 144 28.82 3.69 4.28
N ARG A 145 28.55 3.14 3.09
CA ARG A 145 29.54 3.00 2.01
C ARG A 145 30.16 4.33 1.55
N THR A 146 29.39 5.42 1.59
CA THR A 146 29.85 6.76 1.17
C THR A 146 30.35 7.64 2.31
N GLY A 147 30.38 7.11 3.55
CA GLY A 147 30.64 7.91 4.75
C GLY A 147 29.47 8.83 5.14
N CYS A 148 29.57 9.37 6.36
CA CYS A 148 28.68 10.38 6.92
C CYS A 148 29.16 11.76 6.51
N LYS A 149 28.26 12.62 6.03
CA LYS A 149 28.60 13.98 5.62
C LYS A 149 28.32 14.88 6.80
N VAL A 150 29.29 15.70 7.14
CA VAL A 150 29.25 16.65 8.24
C VAL A 150 29.22 18.04 7.62
N ALA A 151 28.33 18.90 8.10
CA ALA A 151 28.28 20.31 7.74
C ALA A 151 28.09 21.15 9.00
N VAL A 152 28.86 22.23 9.11
CA VAL A 152 28.78 23.15 10.25
C VAL A 152 28.17 24.47 9.78
N VAL A 153 27.20 24.98 10.53
CA VAL A 153 26.62 26.31 10.35
C VAL A 153 26.75 27.12 11.63
N ASP A 154 26.90 28.44 11.49
CA ASP A 154 26.83 29.35 12.65
C ASP A 154 25.38 29.60 13.13
N GLU A 155 25.24 30.40 14.18
CA GLU A 155 23.96 30.80 14.79
C GLU A 155 22.97 31.51 13.84
N THR A 156 23.45 32.01 12.70
CA THR A 156 22.61 32.64 11.66
C THR A 156 22.18 31.65 10.58
N GLY A 157 22.70 30.43 10.62
CA GLY A 157 22.55 29.42 9.56
C GLY A 157 23.53 29.59 8.41
N LYS A 158 24.56 30.44 8.55
CA LYS A 158 25.60 30.58 7.53
C LYS A 158 26.50 29.35 7.54
N PHE A 159 26.69 28.77 6.37
CA PHE A 159 27.62 27.66 6.15
C PHE A 159 29.06 28.08 6.47
N LEU A 160 29.75 27.26 7.29
CA LEU A 160 31.14 27.44 7.65
C LEU A 160 32.03 26.44 6.91
N GLU A 161 31.79 25.15 7.09
CA GLU A 161 32.60 24.08 6.51
C GLU A 161 31.86 22.75 6.41
N ASN A 162 32.43 21.81 5.65
CA ASN A 162 31.95 20.44 5.57
C ASN A 162 33.11 19.44 5.48
N GLN A 163 32.84 18.20 5.88
CA GLN A 163 33.76 17.08 5.73
C GLN A 163 32.98 15.77 5.56
N THR A 164 33.65 14.73 5.05
CA THR A 164 33.13 13.35 5.08
C THR A 164 33.92 12.52 6.07
N ILE A 165 33.22 11.92 7.03
CA ILE A 165 33.78 11.01 8.04
C ILE A 165 33.30 9.58 7.80
N TYR A 166 34.01 8.59 8.34
CA TYR A 166 33.73 7.17 8.07
C TYR A 166 33.68 6.31 9.34
N PRO A 167 32.75 6.59 10.27
CA PRO A 167 32.70 5.90 11.56
C PRO A 167 32.20 4.45 11.45
N THR A 168 31.55 4.08 10.35
CA THR A 168 30.95 2.76 10.13
C THR A 168 31.67 1.97 9.03
N GLU A 169 31.34 0.69 8.92
CA GLU A 169 31.69 -0.17 7.79
C GLU A 169 31.35 0.50 6.44
N PRO A 170 32.17 0.30 5.39
CA PRO A 170 33.29 -0.64 5.29
C PRO A 170 34.66 -0.11 5.77
N LYS A 171 34.75 1.17 6.14
CA LYS A 171 36.04 1.79 6.50
C LYS A 171 36.28 1.81 8.01
N GLN A 172 35.22 1.97 8.81
CA GLN A 172 35.22 1.90 10.27
C GLN A 172 36.36 2.70 10.93
N ASP A 173 36.63 3.90 10.40
CA ASP A 173 37.67 4.83 10.84
C ASP A 173 37.11 5.73 11.95
N LEU A 174 36.91 5.14 13.13
CA LEU A 174 36.35 5.84 14.29
C LEU A 174 37.29 6.95 14.79
N GLU A 175 38.59 6.66 14.94
CA GLU A 175 39.57 7.64 15.43
C GLU A 175 39.70 8.84 14.49
N GLY A 176 39.79 8.61 13.17
CA GLY A 176 39.85 9.69 12.19
C GLY A 176 38.57 10.52 12.15
N SER A 177 37.42 9.88 12.38
CA SER A 177 36.12 10.56 12.46
C SER A 177 35.97 11.40 13.72
N GLU A 178 36.45 10.92 14.87
CA GLU A 178 36.43 11.66 16.13
C GLU A 178 37.35 12.88 16.06
N LYS A 179 38.57 12.71 15.55
CA LYS A 179 39.52 13.82 15.39
C LYS A 179 38.96 14.91 14.47
N ALA A 180 38.36 14.50 13.35
CA ALA A 180 37.71 15.43 12.41
C ALA A 180 36.54 16.23 13.02
N LEU A 181 35.93 15.77 14.11
CA LEU A 181 34.85 16.49 14.80
C LEU A 181 35.35 17.38 15.94
N LEU A 182 36.59 17.19 16.41
CA LEU A 182 37.20 17.93 17.52
C LEU A 182 38.19 19.02 17.07
N ASP A 183 38.73 18.89 15.86
CA ASP A 183 39.56 19.92 15.19
C ASP A 183 38.72 21.16 14.82
#